data_AF-A0A368TEV0-F1
#
_entry.id   AF-A0A368TEV0-F1
#
_cell.length_a   1.000
_cell.length_b   1.000
_cell.length_c   1.000
_cell.angle_alpha   90.00
_cell.angle_beta   90.00
_cell.angle_gamma   90.00
#
_symmetry.space_group_name_H-M   'P 1'
#
loop_
_entity.id
_entity.type
_entity.pdbx_description
1 polymer ?
#
loop_
_entity_poly.entity_id
_entity_poly.type
_entity_poly.pdbx_seq_one_letter_code
_entity_poly.pdbx_strand_id
1 'polypeptide(L)' 'MTKSESKSLPRFKSLDELVTFFDTQDLGEYWTEMPEAHFEVDIKTRERHISLLSTLNLLIK' A
#
# COMPACT_ATOMS: atom_id res chain seq x y z
N MET A 1 -5.14 16.46 -12.96
CA MET A 1 -4.03 15.91 -12.16
C MET A 1 -3.12 17.07 -11.81
N THR A 2 -3.09 17.47 -10.54
CA THR A 2 -2.26 18.58 -10.07
C THR A 2 -0.80 18.13 -10.13
N LYS A 3 0.05 18.93 -10.79
CA LYS A 3 1.49 18.67 -10.86
C LYS A 3 2.07 18.85 -9.46
N SER A 4 2.48 17.75 -8.82
CA SER A 4 3.27 17.82 -7.60
C SER A 4 4.67 18.30 -7.96
N GLU A 5 5.19 19.28 -7.23
CA GLU A 5 6.60 19.67 -7.31
C GLU A 5 7.45 18.45 -6.97
N SER A 6 8.27 17.98 -7.90
CA SER A 6 9.12 16.80 -7.70
C SER A 6 10.18 17.12 -6.64
N LYS A 7 10.06 16.49 -5.46
CA LYS A 7 11.07 16.56 -4.41
C LYS A 7 12.10 15.45 -4.59
N SER A 8 13.37 15.77 -4.38
CA SER A 8 14.44 14.77 -4.38
C SER A 8 14.46 14.00 -3.05
N LEU A 9 14.72 12.69 -3.12
CA LEU A 9 14.89 11.87 -1.92
C LEU A 9 16.10 12.38 -1.09
N PRO A 10 15.93 12.64 0.21
CA PRO A 10 17.03 13.06 1.06
C PRO A 10 18.05 11.93 1.27
N ARG A 11 19.29 12.31 1.58
CA ARG A 11 20.34 11.36 1.96
C ARG A 11 20.34 11.18 3.47
N PHE A 12 20.29 9.93 3.93
CA PHE A 12 20.28 9.59 5.35
C PHE A 12 21.67 9.23 5.84
N LYS A 13 22.00 9.63 7.07
CA LYS A 13 23.28 9.32 7.74
C LYS A 13 23.20 8.08 8.61
N SER A 14 21.98 7.63 8.97
CA SER A 14 21.74 6.42 9.75
C SER A 14 20.44 5.72 9.35
N LEU A 15 20.29 4.48 9.79
CA LEU A 15 19.08 3.68 9.56
C LEU A 15 17.88 4.23 10.37
N ASP A 16 18.10 4.70 11.59
CA ASP A 16 17.06 5.32 12.41
C ASP A 16 16.48 6.59 11.77
N GLU A 17 17.31 7.37 11.09
CA GLU A 17 16.89 8.56 10.34
C GLU A 17 15.99 8.18 9.16
N LEU A 18 16.35 7.12 8.43
CA LEU A 18 15.54 6.57 7.33
C LEU A 18 14.18 6.07 7.84
N VAL A 19 14.16 5.33 8.96
CA VAL A 19 12.91 4.81 9.55
C VAL A 19 12.02 5.96 10.00
N THR A 20 12.59 6.95 10.70
CA THR A 20 11.84 8.14 11.15
C THR A 20 11.26 8.91 9.95
N PHE A 21 12.02 9.02 8.86
CA PHE A 21 11.52 9.64 7.64
C PHE A 21 10.37 8.84 7.01
N PHE A 22 10.51 7.52 6.92
CA PHE A 22 9.48 6.62 6.39
C PHE A 22 8.16 6.70 7.18
N ASP A 23 8.24 6.80 8.50
CA ASP A 23 7.06 6.84 9.37
C ASP A 23 6.34 8.21 9.36
N THR A 24 7.06 9.28 9.03
CA THR A 24 6.54 10.65 9.17
C THR A 24 6.20 11.32 7.85
N GLN A 25 6.74 10.83 6.72
CA GLN A 25 6.61 11.47 5.42
C GLN A 25 5.83 10.60 4.44
N ASP A 26 5.04 11.26 3.58
CA ASP A 26 4.38 10.60 2.45
C ASP A 26 5.38 10.36 1.31
N LEU A 27 5.70 9.09 1.05
CA LEU A 27 6.60 8.70 -0.04
C LEU A 27 6.00 8.89 -1.43
N GLY A 28 4.67 9.06 -1.54
CA GLY A 28 4.01 9.37 -2.80
C GLY A 28 4.51 10.66 -3.44
N GLU A 29 5.02 11.61 -2.64
CA GLU A 29 5.62 12.85 -3.14
C GLU A 29 6.96 12.63 -3.87
N TYR A 30 7.62 11.50 -3.65
CA TYR A 30 8.94 11.18 -4.21
C TYR A 30 8.86 10.14 -5.33
N TRP A 31 7.66 9.83 -5.83
CA TRP A 31 7.41 8.79 -6.84
C TRP A 31 8.33 8.89 -8.07
N THR A 32 8.61 10.11 -8.55
CA THR A 32 9.46 10.36 -9.72
C THR A 32 10.92 9.95 -9.52
N GLU A 33 11.40 9.95 -8.28
CA GLU A 33 12.80 9.63 -7.92
C GLU A 33 12.95 8.18 -7.47
N MET A 34 11.85 7.46 -7.26
CA MET A 34 11.90 6.04 -6.90
C MET A 34 12.32 5.22 -8.13
N PRO A 35 13.25 4.25 -7.97
CA PRO A 35 13.65 3.40 -9.07
C PRO A 35 12.49 2.55 -9.58
N GLU A 36 12.50 2.25 -10.87
CA GLU A 36 11.54 1.31 -11.46
C GLU A 36 11.67 -0.06 -10.78
N ALA A 37 10.55 -0.55 -10.25
CA ALA A 37 10.49 -1.83 -9.58
C ALA A 37 9.64 -2.79 -10.44
N HIS A 38 10.25 -3.92 -10.82
CA HIS A 38 9.55 -5.00 -11.50
C HIS A 38 8.96 -5.95 -10.46
N PHE A 39 7.64 -5.96 -10.37
CA PHE A 39 6.91 -6.90 -9.53
C PHE A 39 6.30 -7.98 -10.42
N GLU A 40 6.60 -9.24 -10.12
CA GLU A 40 5.88 -10.36 -10.68
C GLU A 40 4.59 -10.55 -9.89
N VAL A 41 3.46 -10.26 -10.53
CA VAL A 41 2.14 -10.42 -9.92
C VAL A 41 1.43 -11.59 -10.58
N ASP A 42 1.41 -12.73 -9.91
CA ASP A 42 0.55 -13.86 -10.29
C ASP A 42 -0.84 -13.65 -9.68
N ILE A 43 -1.75 -13.09 -10.47
CA ILE A 43 -3.16 -12.94 -10.06
C ILE A 43 -3.84 -14.31 -10.19
N LYS A 44 -3.79 -15.08 -9.11
CA LYS A 44 -4.60 -16.30 -8.98
C LYS A 44 -6.08 -15.91 -9.00
N THR A 45 -6.89 -16.72 -9.69
CA THR A 45 -8.34 -16.51 -9.90
C THR A 45 -9.02 -16.00 -8.64
N ARG A 46 -9.91 -15.01 -8.80
CA ARG A 46 -10.64 -14.38 -7.70
C ARG A 46 -11.45 -15.41 -6.90
N GLU A 47 -10.91 -15.89 -5.79
CA GLU A 47 -11.66 -16.66 -4.82
C GLU A 47 -12.66 -15.72 -4.14
N ARG A 48 -13.96 -15.95 -4.35
CA ARG A 48 -15.00 -15.26 -3.59
C ARG A 48 -15.07 -15.91 -2.22
N HIS A 49 -14.40 -15.32 -1.25
CA HIS A 49 -14.58 -15.65 0.16
C HIS A 49 -15.91 -15.04 0.62
N ILE A 50 -16.96 -15.86 0.68
CA ILE A 50 -18.26 -15.48 1.25
C ILE A 50 -18.26 -15.95 2.71
N SER A 51 -18.16 -15.01 3.63
CA SER A 51 -18.41 -15.28 5.05
C SER A 51 -19.90 -15.42 5.27
N LEU A 52 -20.38 -16.65 5.51
CA LEU A 52 -21.75 -16.88 5.94
C LEU A 52 -21.90 -16.44 7.40
N LEU A 53 -22.51 -15.27 7.61
CA LEU A 53 -23.03 -14.90 8.93
C LEU A 53 -24.24 -15.81 9.20
N SER A 54 -24.09 -16.74 10.14
CA SER A 54 -25.17 -17.60 10.58
C SER A 54 -26.23 -16.80 11.35
N THR A 55 -27.28 -16.35 10.67
CA THR A 55 -28.59 -16.13 11.28
C THR A 55 -29.55 -17.20 10.78
N LEU A 56 -29.29 -18.42 11.20
CA LEU A 56 -30.21 -19.55 11.09
C LEU A 56 -31.33 -19.34 12.12
N ASN A 57 -32.31 -18.47 11.82
CA ASN A 57 -33.51 -18.29 12.63
C ASN A 57 -34.62 -17.57 11.86
N LEU A 58 -35.06 -18.11 10.72
CA LEU A 58 -36.40 -17.81 10.22
C LEU A 58 -36.91 -18.81 9.15
N LEU A 59 -36.93 -20.12 9.44
CA LEU A 59 -37.84 -21.03 8.72
C LEU A 59 -38.08 -22.35 9.47
N ILE A 60 -38.60 -22.26 10.70
CA ILE A 60 -39.38 -23.36 11.29
C ILE A 60 -40.66 -22.72 11.84
N LYS A 61 -41.65 -22.57 10.97
CA LYS A 61 -43.07 -22.57 11.31
C LYS A 61 -43.90 -22.94 10.09
#